data_AF-A0A1W1HPF0-F1
#
_entry.id   AF-A0A1W1HPF0-F1
#
_cell.length_a   1.000
_cell.length_b   1.000
_cell.length_c   1.000
_cell.angle_alpha   90.00
_cell.angle_beta   90.00
_cell.angle_gamma   90.00
#
_symmetry.space_group_name_H-M   'P 1'
#
loop_
_entity.id
_entity.type
_entity.pdbx_description
1 polymer ?
#
loop_
_entity_poly.entity_id
_entity_poly.type
_entity_poly.pdbx_seq_one_letter_code
_entity_poly.pdbx_strand_id
1 'polypeptide(L)'
;MTTRPTDTPCTTNKRTIMDGNSTSQASKRLAIIVAVLTFCAGSVGAQHSHAAGVWTNEPAGASVVMDCPFNSVGGCGIFDAYSSSQIASDSSAPISPGSTVKSSIYPGNSAGGMQLNYQTSQLNREMYVGLMWRTNPQFQGRPVGNKTFFIRGPGSNGVFLFNNAALNNGSGSMIFAHNTGGLDNSHACALDSGLACYPNVGPGILTVGTWTKLEAYIKASTTSTSRDGIVRWWVNGVPAGSYTNLNYGAGGLNEWAWSETWDGWVNPLPTVEWNHFIDHLHVSVGGGGASTDQPPGPPANPTIRSVTIP
;
A
#
# COMPACT_ATOMS: atom_id res chain seq x y z
N MET A 1 45.70 17.58 -43.92
CA MET A 1 46.22 17.39 -45.28
C MET A 1 47.35 16.37 -45.20
N THR A 2 47.22 15.28 -45.97
CA THR A 2 48.32 14.47 -46.54
C THR A 2 49.22 13.60 -45.64
N THR A 3 48.95 12.28 -45.72
CA THR A 3 49.88 11.14 -45.94
C THR A 3 50.96 10.74 -44.91
N ARG A 4 50.84 9.49 -44.43
CA ARG A 4 51.94 8.60 -43.96
C ARG A 4 52.74 8.09 -45.18
N PRO A 5 54.03 7.68 -45.06
CA PRO A 5 54.34 6.26 -44.74
C PRO A 5 55.73 5.96 -44.10
N THR A 6 55.90 4.70 -43.58
CA THR A 6 57.10 3.80 -43.56
C THR A 6 58.44 4.29 -42.96
N ASP A 7 59.39 3.51 -42.42
CA ASP A 7 59.58 2.15 -41.88
C ASP A 7 60.96 2.16 -41.15
N THR A 8 61.14 1.25 -40.18
CA THR A 8 62.33 0.62 -39.49
C THR A 8 63.72 0.64 -40.20
N PRO A 9 64.89 0.18 -39.63
CA PRO A 9 65.18 -0.46 -38.32
C PRO A 9 66.56 -0.15 -37.65
N CYS A 10 66.82 -0.69 -36.45
CA CYS A 10 68.15 -1.25 -36.12
C CYS A 10 68.03 -2.37 -35.08
N THR A 11 68.43 -3.58 -35.47
CA THR A 11 68.50 -4.83 -34.71
C THR A 11 69.88 -4.99 -34.07
N THR A 12 69.98 -5.65 -32.90
CA THR A 12 70.95 -6.75 -32.74
C THR A 12 70.49 -7.75 -31.69
N ASN A 13 70.38 -9.00 -32.16
CA ASN A 13 70.18 -10.24 -31.40
C ASN A 13 71.37 -10.57 -30.49
N LYS A 14 71.08 -11.15 -29.32
CA LYS A 14 71.91 -12.23 -28.75
C LYS A 14 71.01 -13.25 -28.05
N ARG A 15 71.15 -14.50 -28.46
CA ARG A 15 70.36 -15.68 -28.07
C ARG A 15 71.25 -16.65 -27.30
N THR A 16 70.77 -17.17 -26.17
CA THR A 16 71.19 -18.44 -25.55
C THR A 16 69.98 -18.97 -24.76
N ILE A 17 69.15 -19.85 -25.32
CA ILE A 17 69.06 -21.33 -25.13
C ILE A 17 68.76 -21.76 -23.69
N MET A 18 67.60 -22.41 -23.52
CA MET A 18 67.09 -23.11 -22.33
C MET A 18 67.48 -24.59 -22.37
N ASP A 19 67.87 -25.14 -21.21
CA ASP A 19 67.76 -26.55 -20.81
C ASP A 19 67.10 -26.51 -19.40
N GLY A 20 66.14 -27.32 -18.95
CA GLY A 20 65.84 -28.71 -19.23
C GLY A 20 65.85 -29.52 -17.91
N ASN A 21 64.73 -29.51 -17.17
CA ASN A 21 64.24 -30.55 -16.25
C ASN A 21 65.18 -31.18 -15.18
N SER A 22 64.91 -30.96 -13.89
CA SER A 22 65.19 -31.97 -12.85
C SER A 22 64.07 -32.03 -11.81
N THR A 23 63.51 -33.23 -11.69
CA THR A 23 62.46 -33.67 -10.78
C THR A 23 63.02 -34.09 -9.42
N SER A 24 62.18 -33.91 -8.39
CA SER A 24 62.10 -34.65 -7.11
C SER A 24 63.22 -34.52 -6.07
N GLN A 25 62.94 -33.77 -4.99
CA GLN A 25 62.89 -34.23 -3.59
C GLN A 25 61.94 -33.28 -2.82
N ALA A 26 60.73 -33.69 -2.42
CA ALA A 26 60.43 -34.32 -1.12
C ALA A 26 60.72 -33.35 0.07
N SER A 27 59.83 -32.95 0.98
CA SER A 27 58.43 -33.27 1.30
C SER A 27 57.94 -32.26 2.37
N LYS A 28 56.60 -32.10 2.53
CA LYS A 28 55.88 -31.58 3.73
C LYS A 28 56.00 -30.04 3.92
N ARG A 29 54.94 -29.21 3.95
CA ARG A 29 53.59 -29.37 4.50
C ARG A 29 52.57 -28.44 3.81
N LEU A 30 51.36 -28.97 3.76
CA LEU A 30 50.06 -28.45 3.34
C LEU A 30 49.55 -27.31 4.27
N ALA A 31 49.13 -26.17 3.74
CA ALA A 31 48.17 -25.25 4.40
C ALA A 31 47.56 -24.24 3.39
N ILE A 32 46.39 -24.65 2.89
CA ILE A 32 45.24 -23.96 2.28
C ILE A 32 45.25 -22.42 2.36
N ILE A 33 45.14 -21.74 1.21
CA ILE A 33 44.73 -20.33 1.07
C ILE A 33 43.38 -20.32 0.35
N VAL A 34 42.30 -19.95 1.04
CA VAL A 34 40.98 -19.68 0.44
C VAL A 34 40.96 -18.23 -0.01
N ALA A 35 40.83 -18.01 -1.32
CA ALA A 35 40.65 -16.69 -1.91
C ALA A 35 39.19 -16.24 -1.76
N VAL A 36 38.96 -15.09 -1.13
CA VAL A 36 37.66 -14.39 -1.13
C VAL A 36 37.64 -13.47 -2.36
N LEU A 37 36.95 -13.91 -3.41
CA LEU A 37 36.57 -13.05 -4.54
C LEU A 37 35.21 -12.41 -4.21
N THR A 38 35.24 -11.16 -3.78
CA THR A 38 34.04 -10.34 -3.57
C THR A 38 33.50 -9.90 -4.93
N PHE A 39 32.39 -10.49 -5.36
CA PHE A 39 31.66 -10.07 -6.55
C PHE A 39 30.70 -8.93 -6.16
N CYS A 40 31.01 -7.70 -6.56
CA CYS A 40 30.07 -6.58 -6.48
C CYS A 40 29.02 -6.70 -7.59
N ALA A 41 27.97 -7.48 -7.35
CA ALA A 41 26.73 -7.36 -8.12
C ALA A 41 25.91 -6.21 -7.53
N GLY A 42 25.61 -5.20 -8.36
CA GLY A 42 24.74 -4.10 -8.00
C GLY A 42 23.38 -4.61 -7.55
N SER A 43 22.97 -4.19 -6.36
CA SER A 43 21.63 -4.38 -5.82
C SER A 43 20.64 -3.54 -6.61
N VAL A 44 20.09 -4.11 -7.69
CA VAL A 44 18.75 -3.73 -8.13
C VAL A 44 17.84 -4.20 -7.00
N GLY A 45 17.36 -3.25 -6.18
CA GLY A 45 16.52 -3.54 -5.04
C GLY A 45 15.30 -4.33 -5.52
N ALA A 46 15.23 -5.60 -5.16
CA ALA A 46 13.97 -6.32 -5.21
C ALA A 46 13.02 -5.51 -4.32
N GLN A 47 11.96 -4.94 -4.90
CA GLN A 47 10.79 -4.58 -4.11
C GLN A 47 10.41 -5.86 -3.36
N HIS A 48 10.60 -5.86 -2.05
CA HIS A 48 10.05 -6.90 -1.20
C HIS A 48 8.54 -6.81 -1.36
N SER A 49 8.00 -7.56 -2.32
CA SER A 49 6.58 -7.86 -2.35
C SER A 49 6.30 -8.56 -1.03
N HIS A 50 5.64 -7.87 -0.11
CA HIS A 50 5.07 -8.51 1.06
C HIS A 50 3.86 -9.30 0.57
N ALA A 51 4.15 -10.44 -0.05
CA ALA A 51 3.24 -11.30 -0.78
C ALA A 51 2.08 -11.78 0.09
N ALA A 52 0.84 -11.65 -0.42
CA ALA A 52 -0.40 -12.42 -0.20
C ALA A 52 -0.89 -12.76 1.23
N GLY A 53 -0.05 -12.78 2.26
CA GLY A 53 -0.39 -13.23 3.61
C GLY A 53 -0.98 -12.14 4.51
N VAL A 54 -0.72 -10.86 4.21
CA VAL A 54 -1.27 -9.73 4.97
C VAL A 54 -2.68 -9.40 4.50
N TRP A 55 -2.86 -9.30 3.18
CA TRP A 55 -4.08 -8.88 2.50
C TRP A 55 -5.02 -10.06 2.27
N THR A 56 -5.51 -10.62 3.37
CA THR A 56 -6.27 -11.88 3.40
C THR A 56 -7.61 -11.84 2.66
N ASN A 57 -8.11 -10.65 2.32
CA ASN A 57 -9.38 -10.46 1.62
C ASN A 57 -9.19 -9.94 0.19
N GLU A 58 -7.96 -9.96 -0.34
CA GLU A 58 -7.70 -9.66 -1.74
C GLU A 58 -8.40 -10.68 -2.66
N PRO A 59 -9.13 -10.25 -3.71
CA PRO A 59 -9.80 -11.17 -4.63
C PRO A 59 -8.82 -12.10 -5.33
N ALA A 60 -9.18 -13.38 -5.43
CA ALA A 60 -8.39 -14.36 -6.18
C ALA A 60 -8.27 -13.93 -7.67
N GLY A 61 -7.05 -13.94 -8.18
CA GLY A 61 -6.77 -13.52 -9.56
C GLY A 61 -6.71 -12.01 -9.78
N ALA A 62 -6.78 -11.20 -8.72
CA ALA A 62 -6.45 -9.78 -8.81
C ALA A 62 -4.99 -9.57 -9.21
N SER A 63 -4.71 -8.47 -9.91
CA SER A 63 -3.37 -8.07 -10.31
C SER A 63 -2.92 -6.89 -9.45
N VAL A 64 -1.85 -7.09 -8.69
CA VAL A 64 -1.23 -6.02 -7.88
C VAL A 64 -0.68 -4.93 -8.79
N VAL A 65 -1.08 -3.69 -8.55
CA VAL A 65 -0.65 -2.50 -9.30
C VAL A 65 0.11 -1.50 -8.43
N MET A 66 -0.01 -1.61 -7.10
CA MET A 66 0.78 -0.87 -6.11
C MET A 66 1.11 -1.75 -4.91
N ASP A 67 2.36 -1.68 -4.46
CA ASP A 67 2.82 -2.22 -3.17
C ASP A 67 3.91 -1.27 -2.64
N CYS A 68 3.51 -0.35 -1.76
CA CYS A 68 4.31 0.80 -1.34
C CYS A 68 4.58 0.77 0.16
N PRO A 69 5.82 0.51 0.61
CA PRO A 69 6.19 0.60 2.03
C PRO A 69 6.37 2.04 2.52
N PHE A 70 6.16 3.05 1.66
CA PHE A 70 6.35 4.48 1.94
C PHE A 70 7.78 4.89 2.32
N ASN A 71 8.83 4.19 1.82
CA ASN A 71 10.21 4.69 1.88
C ASN A 71 10.35 6.13 1.34
N SER A 72 9.53 6.46 0.33
CA SER A 72 9.18 7.82 -0.06
C SER A 72 7.83 7.81 -0.78
N VAL A 73 7.08 8.91 -0.72
CA VAL A 73 5.80 9.02 -1.44
C VAL A 73 6.01 9.04 -2.95
N GLY A 74 6.90 9.93 -3.43
CA GLY A 74 7.20 10.04 -4.87
C GLY A 74 7.85 8.79 -5.46
N GLY A 75 8.68 8.07 -4.69
CA GLY A 75 9.29 6.80 -5.15
C GLY A 75 8.28 5.66 -5.32
N CYS A 76 7.10 5.76 -4.71
CA CYS A 76 5.98 4.86 -4.97
C CYS A 76 5.13 5.30 -6.17
N GLY A 77 5.47 6.39 -6.87
CA GLY A 77 4.63 6.95 -7.92
C GLY A 77 3.33 7.58 -7.41
N ILE A 78 3.29 7.95 -6.12
CA ILE A 78 2.16 8.64 -5.49
C ILE A 78 2.40 10.14 -5.60
N PHE A 79 1.39 10.87 -6.07
CA PHE A 79 1.42 12.33 -6.09
C PHE A 79 0.98 12.89 -4.74
N ASP A 80 1.81 13.73 -4.13
CA ASP A 80 1.46 14.52 -2.95
C ASP A 80 1.02 15.92 -3.38
N ALA A 81 -0.29 16.13 -3.47
CA ALA A 81 -0.86 17.35 -4.02
C ALA A 81 -0.58 18.58 -3.15
N TYR A 82 -0.36 18.39 -1.86
CA TYR A 82 -0.11 19.48 -0.90
C TYR A 82 1.36 19.60 -0.51
N SER A 83 2.21 18.65 -0.93
CA SER A 83 3.63 18.58 -0.53
C SER A 83 3.79 18.63 1.00
N SER A 84 2.84 18.02 1.72
CA SER A 84 2.75 18.08 3.18
C SER A 84 2.96 16.72 3.86
N SER A 85 2.98 15.62 3.09
CA SER A 85 3.24 14.31 3.64
C SER A 85 4.65 14.21 4.24
N GLN A 86 4.75 13.54 5.39
CA GLN A 86 6.03 13.34 6.07
C GLN A 86 6.32 11.85 6.19
N ILE A 87 7.52 11.42 5.81
CA ILE A 87 7.98 10.06 6.13
C ILE A 87 8.50 10.05 7.56
N ALA A 88 7.99 9.15 8.38
CA ALA A 88 8.35 8.98 9.78
C ALA A 88 8.60 7.50 10.09
N SER A 89 9.69 7.23 10.81
CA SER A 89 9.90 5.90 11.39
C SER A 89 8.94 5.69 12.56
N ASP A 90 8.32 4.53 12.63
CA ASP A 90 7.51 4.09 13.76
C ASP A 90 7.77 2.60 13.99
N SER A 91 8.55 2.27 15.02
CA SER A 91 8.91 0.89 15.32
C SER A 91 7.72 -0.01 15.69
N SER A 92 6.54 0.58 15.97
CA SER A 92 5.32 -0.17 16.20
C SER A 92 4.55 -0.52 14.92
N ALA A 93 4.96 0.02 13.76
CA ALA A 93 4.27 -0.23 12.50
C ALA A 93 4.42 -1.72 12.10
N PRO A 94 3.32 -2.42 11.75
CA PRO A 94 3.36 -3.88 11.61
C PRO A 94 4.09 -4.42 10.37
N ILE A 95 4.23 -3.62 9.30
CA ILE A 95 4.79 -4.08 8.01
C ILE A 95 6.08 -3.33 7.67
N SER A 96 6.06 -1.99 7.70
CA SER A 96 7.16 -1.12 7.26
C SER A 96 7.58 -0.14 8.36
N PRO A 97 8.09 -0.63 9.51
CA PRO A 97 8.40 0.22 10.68
C PRO A 97 9.42 1.33 10.41
N GLY A 98 10.21 1.22 9.34
CA GLY A 98 11.18 2.25 8.95
C GLY A 98 10.57 3.47 8.25
N SER A 99 9.33 3.40 7.76
CA SER A 99 8.88 4.33 6.72
C SER A 99 7.36 4.52 6.66
N THR A 100 6.71 4.91 7.75
CA THR A 100 5.29 5.29 7.71
C THR A 100 5.11 6.67 7.09
N VAL A 101 4.00 6.92 6.39
CA VAL A 101 3.63 8.29 6.00
C VAL A 101 2.70 8.90 7.04
N LYS A 102 3.01 10.12 7.47
CA LYS A 102 2.29 10.88 8.50
C LYS A 102 1.60 12.10 7.87
N SER A 103 0.34 12.27 8.24
CA SER A 103 -0.46 13.47 8.02
C SER A 103 -0.73 14.18 9.35
N SER A 104 -0.80 15.52 9.35
CA SER A 104 -0.92 16.34 10.58
C SER A 104 -1.86 17.53 10.43
N ILE A 105 -2.65 17.78 11.47
CA ILE A 105 -3.18 19.12 11.79
C ILE A 105 -2.81 19.47 13.23
N TYR A 106 -2.29 20.68 13.44
CA TYR A 106 -1.79 21.15 14.72
C TYR A 106 -2.90 21.75 15.60
N PRO A 107 -2.71 21.81 16.94
CA PRO A 107 -3.63 22.49 17.84
C PRO A 107 -3.91 23.93 17.40
N GLY A 108 -5.18 24.33 17.43
CA GLY A 108 -5.61 25.68 17.06
C GLY A 108 -5.72 25.94 15.55
N ASN A 109 -5.31 25.01 14.69
CA ASN A 109 -5.45 25.18 13.24
C ASN A 109 -6.83 24.73 12.75
N SER A 110 -7.38 25.45 11.77
CA SER A 110 -8.60 25.04 11.05
C SER A 110 -8.30 24.25 9.77
N ALA A 111 -7.02 24.19 9.37
CA ALA A 111 -6.54 23.50 8.19
C ALA A 111 -5.23 22.74 8.45
N GLY A 112 -5.00 21.70 7.66
CA GLY A 112 -3.81 20.85 7.68
C GLY A 112 -3.99 19.62 6.79
N GLY A 113 -3.28 18.55 7.12
CA GLY A 113 -3.43 17.24 6.49
C GLY A 113 -2.59 17.06 5.24
N MET A 114 -2.95 16.06 4.44
CA MET A 114 -2.30 15.78 3.16
C MET A 114 -3.32 15.33 2.12
N GLN A 115 -2.92 15.39 0.86
CA GLN A 115 -3.63 14.69 -0.20
C GLN A 115 -2.64 13.86 -1.01
N LEU A 116 -2.83 12.55 -0.96
CA LEU A 116 -2.04 11.58 -1.73
C LEU A 116 -2.91 10.97 -2.82
N ASN A 117 -2.38 10.85 -4.04
CA ASN A 117 -3.10 10.33 -5.18
C ASN A 117 -2.25 9.25 -5.87
N TYR A 118 -2.74 8.03 -5.88
CA TYR A 118 -2.26 6.98 -6.77
C TYR A 118 -3.30 6.68 -7.83
N GLN A 119 -2.94 6.86 -9.10
CA GLN A 119 -3.81 6.58 -10.21
C GLN A 119 -3.29 5.39 -11.03
N THR A 120 -4.15 4.43 -11.33
CA THR A 120 -3.85 3.34 -12.23
C THR A 120 -3.79 3.83 -13.67
N SER A 121 -3.05 3.12 -14.53
CA SER A 121 -2.87 3.47 -15.94
C SER A 121 -4.15 3.37 -16.78
N GLN A 122 -5.15 2.61 -16.31
CA GLN A 122 -6.42 2.36 -16.99
C GLN A 122 -7.60 2.42 -16.01
N LEU A 123 -8.81 2.48 -16.56
CA LEU A 123 -10.06 2.32 -15.80
C LEU A 123 -10.32 0.84 -15.53
N ASN A 124 -10.67 0.53 -14.29
CA ASN A 124 -10.94 -0.83 -13.82
C ASN A 124 -12.39 -0.95 -13.35
N ARG A 125 -12.95 -2.16 -13.46
CA ARG A 125 -14.27 -2.46 -12.90
C ARG A 125 -14.21 -2.90 -11.44
N GLU A 126 -13.04 -3.35 -11.00
CA GLU A 126 -12.81 -3.94 -9.68
C GLU A 126 -11.48 -3.39 -9.16
N MET A 127 -11.48 -2.91 -7.92
CA MET A 127 -10.31 -2.39 -7.24
C MET A 127 -10.35 -2.80 -5.76
N TYR A 128 -9.24 -3.37 -5.29
CA TYR A 128 -8.98 -3.71 -3.90
C TYR A 128 -7.89 -2.80 -3.35
N VAL A 129 -8.04 -2.38 -2.09
CA VAL A 129 -7.06 -1.58 -1.35
C VAL A 129 -6.86 -2.24 0.02
N GLY A 130 -5.60 -2.46 0.37
CA GLY A 130 -5.14 -2.85 1.70
C GLY A 130 -4.15 -1.84 2.25
N LEU A 131 -4.27 -1.47 3.53
CA LEU A 131 -3.27 -0.64 4.22
C LEU A 131 -3.27 -0.90 5.74
N MET A 132 -2.12 -0.70 6.40
CA MET A 132 -2.09 -0.54 7.85
C MET A 132 -2.23 0.93 8.20
N TRP A 133 -3.06 1.23 9.19
CA TRP A 133 -3.32 2.60 9.58
C TRP A 133 -3.52 2.74 11.08
N ARG A 134 -3.12 3.90 11.62
CA ARG A 134 -3.54 4.36 12.94
C ARG A 134 -3.65 5.88 12.98
N THR A 135 -4.30 6.40 14.01
CA THR A 135 -4.10 7.78 14.44
C THR A 135 -3.03 7.89 15.54
N ASN A 136 -2.75 9.09 16.03
CA ASN A 136 -2.15 9.24 17.37
C ASN A 136 -3.18 8.94 18.48
N PRO A 137 -2.75 8.54 19.70
CA PRO A 137 -3.67 8.20 20.80
C PRO A 137 -4.58 9.33 21.31
N GLN A 138 -4.21 10.59 21.09
CA GLN A 138 -5.03 11.74 21.50
C GLN A 138 -6.00 12.23 20.41
N PHE A 139 -6.16 11.50 19.30
CA PHE A 139 -6.99 11.94 18.19
C PHE A 139 -8.45 12.16 18.62
N GLN A 140 -8.96 13.36 18.34
CA GLN A 140 -10.33 13.74 18.72
C GLN A 140 -11.30 13.55 17.57
N GLY A 141 -10.86 13.83 16.35
CA GLY A 141 -11.71 13.83 15.16
C GLY A 141 -12.72 14.97 15.13
N ARG A 142 -13.29 15.19 13.95
CA ARG A 142 -14.36 16.14 13.71
C ARG A 142 -15.69 15.59 14.24
N PRO A 143 -16.67 16.45 14.58
CA PRO A 143 -18.04 16.04 14.93
C PRO A 143 -18.84 15.50 13.73
N VAL A 144 -18.24 15.52 12.54
CA VAL A 144 -18.76 14.97 11.28
C VAL A 144 -17.78 13.91 10.76
N GLY A 145 -18.11 13.25 9.65
CA GLY A 145 -17.28 12.23 9.00
C GLY A 145 -15.79 12.54 8.99
N ASN A 146 -14.99 11.68 9.64
CA ASN A 146 -13.53 11.76 9.59
C ASN A 146 -13.05 10.99 8.35
N LYS A 147 -12.82 11.70 7.25
CA LYS A 147 -12.37 11.09 5.99
C LYS A 147 -10.97 10.52 6.12
N THR A 148 -10.76 9.34 5.55
CA THR A 148 -9.45 8.69 5.43
C THR A 148 -9.07 8.60 3.95
N PHE A 149 -9.40 7.49 3.31
CA PHE A 149 -9.08 7.21 1.91
C PHE A 149 -10.32 7.05 1.05
N PHE A 150 -10.10 7.12 -0.26
CA PHE A 150 -11.09 7.04 -1.31
C PHE A 150 -10.69 5.94 -2.28
N ILE A 151 -11.70 5.27 -2.83
CA ILE A 151 -11.57 4.42 -4.01
C ILE A 151 -12.50 5.00 -5.05
N ARG A 152 -11.94 5.62 -6.08
CA ARG A 152 -12.69 6.55 -6.94
C ARG A 152 -12.32 6.41 -8.42
N GLY A 153 -13.04 7.18 -9.23
CA GLY A 153 -12.82 7.24 -10.67
C GLY A 153 -13.69 8.32 -11.32
N PRO A 154 -13.79 8.35 -12.66
CA PRO A 154 -14.55 9.37 -13.37
C PRO A 154 -15.98 9.49 -12.86
N GLY A 155 -16.33 10.67 -12.31
CA GLY A 155 -17.67 10.95 -11.80
C GLY A 155 -18.06 10.19 -10.53
N SER A 156 -17.11 9.61 -9.79
CA SER A 156 -17.37 8.93 -8.51
C SER A 156 -16.28 9.28 -7.49
N ASN A 157 -16.62 9.49 -6.22
CA ASN A 157 -15.70 9.98 -5.20
C ASN A 157 -15.96 9.39 -3.80
N GLY A 158 -16.17 8.08 -3.76
CA GLY A 158 -16.48 7.27 -2.58
C GLY A 158 -15.34 7.23 -1.58
N VAL A 159 -15.71 7.44 -0.32
CA VAL A 159 -14.80 7.67 0.80
C VAL A 159 -15.06 6.67 1.90
N PHE A 160 -13.99 6.25 2.57
CA PHE A 160 -14.06 5.55 3.84
C PHE A 160 -13.84 6.53 4.99
N LEU A 161 -14.70 6.42 6.01
CA LEU A 161 -14.70 7.29 7.17
C LEU A 161 -14.29 6.51 8.42
N PHE A 162 -13.53 7.16 9.30
CA PHE A 162 -13.43 6.76 10.69
C PHE A 162 -14.55 7.43 11.48
N ASN A 163 -15.71 6.76 11.54
CA ASN A 163 -16.92 7.25 12.18
C ASN A 163 -17.51 8.52 11.54
N ASN A 164 -18.75 8.84 11.90
CA ASN A 164 -19.43 10.08 11.54
C ASN A 164 -19.76 10.93 12.79
N ALA A 165 -18.82 10.98 13.72
CA ALA A 165 -18.90 11.76 14.95
C ALA A 165 -17.49 12.02 15.51
N ALA A 166 -17.42 12.93 16.48
CA ALA A 166 -16.21 13.11 17.27
C ALA A 166 -15.91 11.83 18.05
N LEU A 167 -14.63 11.49 18.17
CA LEU A 167 -14.15 10.26 18.79
C LEU A 167 -13.60 10.52 20.20
N ASN A 168 -12.90 11.64 20.41
CA ASN A 168 -12.27 12.02 21.69
C ASN A 168 -11.56 10.84 22.38
N ASN A 169 -10.47 10.33 21.78
CA ASN A 169 -9.72 9.16 22.27
C ASN A 169 -10.54 7.86 22.29
N GLY A 170 -11.61 7.80 21.49
CA GLY A 170 -12.55 6.69 21.45
C GLY A 170 -12.38 5.77 20.24
N SER A 171 -13.49 5.10 19.93
CA SER A 171 -13.61 4.16 18.82
C SER A 171 -14.87 4.44 18.02
N GLY A 172 -14.92 3.94 16.79
CA GLY A 172 -16.08 4.08 15.93
C GLY A 172 -15.96 3.22 14.69
N SER A 173 -17.06 3.06 13.96
CA SER A 173 -17.09 2.17 12.81
C SER A 173 -16.38 2.76 11.58
N MET A 174 -15.78 1.88 10.79
CA MET A 174 -15.41 2.18 9.39
C MET A 174 -16.68 2.21 8.54
N ILE A 175 -16.94 3.34 7.89
CA ILE A 175 -18.16 3.59 7.11
C ILE A 175 -17.75 3.89 5.67
N PHE A 176 -18.46 3.34 4.70
CA PHE A 176 -18.35 3.79 3.31
C PHE A 176 -19.39 4.87 3.03
N ALA A 177 -19.00 5.95 2.37
CA ALA A 177 -19.94 6.94 1.83
C ALA A 177 -19.66 7.20 0.36
N HIS A 178 -20.68 7.14 -0.51
CA HIS A 178 -20.45 7.25 -1.95
C HIS A 178 -20.00 8.67 -2.37
N ASN A 179 -20.36 9.70 -1.60
CA ASN A 179 -19.89 11.08 -1.74
C ASN A 179 -19.86 11.56 -3.21
N THR A 180 -20.95 11.25 -3.93
CA THR A 180 -21.10 11.44 -5.38
C THR A 180 -22.52 11.89 -5.67
N GLY A 181 -22.70 12.99 -6.38
CA GLY A 181 -24.02 13.50 -6.76
C GLY A 181 -24.71 12.62 -7.81
N GLY A 182 -26.04 12.59 -7.79
CA GLY A 182 -26.84 11.89 -8.80
C GLY A 182 -26.92 10.37 -8.63
N LEU A 183 -26.38 9.82 -7.54
CA LEU A 183 -26.57 8.42 -7.16
C LEU A 183 -27.69 8.31 -6.13
N ASP A 184 -28.43 7.21 -6.17
CA ASP A 184 -29.39 6.83 -5.13
C ASP A 184 -29.14 5.39 -4.69
N ASN A 185 -28.80 5.25 -3.41
CA ASN A 185 -28.60 4.00 -2.69
C ASN A 185 -29.49 3.90 -1.44
N SER A 186 -30.57 4.70 -1.36
CA SER A 186 -31.49 4.72 -0.21
C SER A 186 -32.17 3.36 0.04
N HIS A 187 -32.13 2.45 -0.93
CA HIS A 187 -32.60 1.07 -0.78
C HIS A 187 -31.66 0.17 0.06
N ALA A 188 -30.42 0.60 0.31
CA ALA A 188 -29.42 -0.21 1.00
C ALA A 188 -28.68 0.55 2.11
N CYS A 189 -28.45 1.85 1.94
CA CYS A 189 -27.63 2.67 2.82
C CYS A 189 -28.46 3.78 3.48
N ALA A 190 -27.91 4.36 4.54
CA ALA A 190 -28.55 5.40 5.33
C ALA A 190 -28.22 6.81 4.82
N LEU A 191 -28.90 7.80 5.40
CA LEU A 191 -28.86 9.23 5.03
C LEU A 191 -29.44 9.50 3.63
N ASP A 192 -29.54 10.78 3.28
CA ASP A 192 -30.16 11.23 2.04
C ASP A 192 -29.50 10.55 0.82
N SER A 193 -30.33 10.00 -0.06
CA SER A 193 -29.91 9.22 -1.23
C SER A 193 -29.02 8.02 -0.93
N GLY A 194 -29.01 7.51 0.31
CA GLY A 194 -28.15 6.43 0.74
C GLY A 194 -26.68 6.82 0.82
N LEU A 195 -26.39 8.07 1.22
CA LEU A 195 -25.03 8.62 1.29
C LEU A 195 -24.05 7.74 2.07
N ALA A 196 -24.47 7.13 3.19
CA ALA A 196 -23.59 6.41 4.10
C ALA A 196 -24.04 4.96 4.34
N CYS A 197 -23.16 4.02 4.01
CA CYS A 197 -23.30 2.60 4.25
C CYS A 197 -22.53 2.23 5.53
N TYR A 198 -23.26 2.00 6.62
CA TYR A 198 -22.70 1.54 7.89
C TYR A 198 -22.34 0.04 7.81
N PRO A 199 -21.49 -0.50 8.70
CA PRO A 199 -21.25 -1.94 8.74
C PRO A 199 -22.55 -2.74 8.89
N ASN A 200 -22.71 -3.80 8.08
CA ASN A 200 -23.91 -4.65 8.04
C ASN A 200 -23.59 -6.15 8.24
N VAL A 201 -22.32 -6.53 8.41
CA VAL A 201 -21.88 -7.92 8.64
C VAL A 201 -21.24 -8.05 10.01
N GLY A 202 -20.28 -7.19 10.30
CA GLY A 202 -19.55 -7.15 11.57
C GLY A 202 -19.43 -5.71 12.07
N PRO A 203 -18.81 -5.51 13.25
CA PRO A 203 -18.89 -4.21 13.91
C PRO A 203 -17.96 -3.15 13.27
N GLY A 204 -16.90 -3.58 12.57
CA GLY A 204 -16.00 -2.69 11.82
C GLY A 204 -15.33 -1.61 12.67
N ILE A 205 -15.01 -1.90 13.93
CA ILE A 205 -14.54 -0.90 14.89
C ILE A 205 -13.08 -0.54 14.64
N LEU A 206 -12.86 0.75 14.45
CA LEU A 206 -11.57 1.40 14.46
C LEU A 206 -11.36 2.07 15.83
N THR A 207 -10.14 2.01 16.36
CA THR A 207 -9.79 2.59 17.65
C THR A 207 -8.66 3.58 17.49
N VAL A 208 -8.82 4.75 18.10
CA VAL A 208 -7.78 5.79 18.12
C VAL A 208 -6.46 5.21 18.65
N GLY A 209 -5.34 5.58 18.02
CA GLY A 209 -4.00 5.18 18.45
C GLY A 209 -3.59 3.74 18.15
N THR A 210 -4.46 2.92 17.56
CA THR A 210 -4.21 1.49 17.36
C THR A 210 -3.96 1.16 15.89
N TRP A 211 -2.85 0.47 15.61
CA TRP A 211 -2.60 -0.08 14.28
C TRP A 211 -3.69 -1.05 13.89
N THR A 212 -4.32 -0.75 12.76
CA THR A 212 -5.48 -1.47 12.25
C THR A 212 -5.24 -1.80 10.78
N LYS A 213 -5.46 -3.07 10.42
CA LYS A 213 -5.48 -3.48 9.02
C LYS A 213 -6.80 -3.07 8.41
N LEU A 214 -6.76 -2.20 7.41
CA LEU A 214 -7.93 -1.79 6.64
C LEU A 214 -7.86 -2.43 5.27
N GLU A 215 -8.95 -3.10 4.89
CA GLU A 215 -9.10 -3.69 3.56
C GLU A 215 -10.44 -3.24 2.98
N ALA A 216 -10.47 -2.84 1.71
CA ALA A 216 -11.66 -2.43 1.01
C ALA A 216 -11.65 -2.93 -0.43
N TYR A 217 -12.80 -3.34 -0.92
CA TYR A 217 -13.00 -3.82 -2.28
C TYR A 217 -14.23 -3.16 -2.88
N ILE A 218 -14.10 -2.66 -4.10
CA ILE A 218 -15.22 -2.12 -4.88
C ILE A 218 -15.28 -2.77 -6.25
N LYS A 219 -16.47 -3.26 -6.61
CA LYS A 219 -16.89 -3.54 -7.98
C LYS A 219 -17.84 -2.46 -8.46
N ALA A 220 -17.47 -1.77 -9.53
CA ALA A 220 -18.29 -0.77 -10.19
C ALA A 220 -19.61 -1.36 -10.70
N SER A 221 -20.72 -0.67 -10.43
CA SER A 221 -22.05 -0.99 -10.98
C SER A 221 -22.10 -0.76 -12.49
N THR A 222 -22.87 -1.56 -13.23
CA THR A 222 -22.96 -1.46 -14.70
C THR A 222 -23.41 -0.07 -15.15
N THR A 223 -24.39 0.51 -14.45
CA THR A 223 -24.85 1.90 -14.64
C THR A 223 -24.97 2.61 -13.29
N SER A 224 -25.36 3.89 -13.29
CA SER A 224 -25.66 4.63 -12.07
C SER A 224 -26.98 4.22 -11.40
N THR A 225 -27.72 3.27 -11.97
CA THR A 225 -29.04 2.82 -11.46
C THR A 225 -29.21 1.30 -11.44
N SER A 226 -28.24 0.53 -11.92
CA SER A 226 -28.35 -0.93 -12.09
C SER A 226 -28.37 -1.71 -10.78
N ARG A 227 -27.90 -1.12 -9.66
CA ARG A 227 -27.85 -1.74 -8.32
C ARG A 227 -27.16 -3.11 -8.31
N ASP A 228 -26.06 -3.22 -9.04
CA ASP A 228 -25.25 -4.44 -9.18
C ASP A 228 -23.77 -4.21 -8.81
N GLY A 229 -23.44 -3.02 -8.29
CA GLY A 229 -22.14 -2.72 -7.73
C GLY A 229 -21.94 -3.37 -6.36
N ILE A 230 -20.69 -3.64 -6.03
CA ILE A 230 -20.30 -4.27 -4.77
C ILE A 230 -19.37 -3.31 -4.02
N VAL A 231 -19.60 -3.11 -2.72
CA VAL A 231 -18.65 -2.50 -1.81
C VAL A 231 -18.51 -3.41 -0.59
N ARG A 232 -17.28 -3.83 -0.31
CA ARG A 232 -16.94 -4.63 0.86
C ARG A 232 -15.77 -4.01 1.61
N TRP A 233 -15.75 -4.15 2.92
CA TRP A 233 -14.60 -3.77 3.73
C TRP A 233 -14.45 -4.66 4.96
N TRP A 234 -13.20 -4.78 5.38
CA TRP A 234 -12.77 -5.57 6.50
C TRP A 234 -11.88 -4.74 7.42
N VAL A 235 -11.97 -5.03 8.71
CA VAL A 235 -11.15 -4.43 9.75
C VAL A 235 -10.44 -5.56 10.47
N ASN A 236 -9.10 -5.53 10.49
CA ASN A 236 -8.27 -6.60 11.05
C ASN A 236 -8.58 -7.98 10.45
N GLY A 237 -8.89 -8.02 9.15
CA GLY A 237 -9.26 -9.24 8.44
C GLY A 237 -10.71 -9.72 8.65
N VAL A 238 -11.47 -9.09 9.56
CA VAL A 238 -12.85 -9.45 9.86
C VAL A 238 -13.82 -8.64 9.01
N PRO A 239 -14.82 -9.25 8.34
CA PRO A 239 -15.76 -8.52 7.52
C PRO A 239 -16.60 -7.55 8.35
N ALA A 240 -16.71 -6.31 7.87
CA ALA A 240 -17.49 -5.25 8.50
C ALA A 240 -18.70 -4.87 7.64
N GLY A 241 -18.46 -4.50 6.39
CA GLY A 241 -19.51 -4.20 5.42
C GLY A 241 -19.44 -5.10 4.20
N SER A 242 -20.59 -5.53 3.71
CA SER A 242 -20.76 -6.21 2.43
C SER A 242 -22.10 -5.82 1.81
N TYR A 243 -22.02 -4.90 0.85
CA TYR A 243 -23.14 -4.44 0.05
C TYR A 243 -22.93 -4.93 -1.38
N THR A 244 -23.91 -5.61 -1.96
CA THR A 244 -23.79 -6.23 -3.29
C THR A 244 -24.82 -5.70 -4.29
N ASN A 245 -25.48 -4.60 -3.94
CA ASN A 245 -26.56 -4.00 -4.72
C ASN A 245 -26.45 -2.47 -4.80
N LEU A 246 -25.23 -1.92 -4.86
CA LEU A 246 -25.01 -0.47 -4.88
C LEU A 246 -24.92 0.09 -6.30
N ASN A 247 -25.34 1.34 -6.45
CA ASN A 247 -25.04 2.21 -7.57
C ASN A 247 -23.76 2.99 -7.23
N TYR A 248 -22.61 2.61 -7.79
CA TYR A 248 -21.34 3.29 -7.56
C TYR A 248 -20.29 2.96 -8.62
N GLY A 249 -19.52 3.95 -9.06
CA GLY A 249 -18.36 3.74 -9.92
C GLY A 249 -18.69 3.37 -11.37
N ALA A 250 -19.87 3.73 -11.89
CA ALA A 250 -20.31 3.33 -13.23
C ALA A 250 -19.31 3.69 -14.36
N GLY A 251 -18.58 4.81 -14.20
CA GLY A 251 -17.50 5.25 -15.09
C GLY A 251 -16.17 4.49 -14.94
N GLY A 252 -16.10 3.50 -14.04
CA GLY A 252 -14.89 2.78 -13.66
C GLY A 252 -14.19 3.38 -12.44
N LEU A 253 -13.19 2.64 -11.95
CA LEU A 253 -12.32 2.97 -10.82
C LEU A 253 -10.88 3.03 -11.30
N ASN A 254 -10.15 4.06 -10.92
CA ASN A 254 -8.73 4.18 -11.28
C ASN A 254 -7.88 4.88 -10.23
N GLU A 255 -8.41 5.18 -9.06
CA GLU A 255 -7.66 5.99 -8.11
C GLU A 255 -7.91 5.58 -6.66
N TRP A 256 -6.81 5.33 -5.97
CA TRP A 256 -6.75 5.44 -4.52
C TRP A 256 -6.30 6.85 -4.17
N ALA A 257 -7.04 7.52 -3.29
CA ALA A 257 -6.63 8.80 -2.76
C ALA A 257 -6.71 8.81 -1.24
N TRP A 258 -5.75 9.41 -0.56
CA TRP A 258 -5.86 9.79 0.84
C TRP A 258 -6.19 11.28 0.91
N SER A 259 -7.20 11.67 1.69
CA SER A 259 -7.46 13.08 1.99
C SER A 259 -8.36 13.24 3.19
N GLU A 260 -7.90 13.98 4.19
CA GLU A 260 -8.76 14.42 5.28
C GLU A 260 -9.65 15.59 4.85
N THR A 261 -10.67 15.90 5.65
CA THR A 261 -11.44 17.15 5.52
C THR A 261 -10.91 18.18 6.52
N TRP A 262 -9.63 18.52 6.36
CA TRP A 262 -8.91 19.52 7.14
C TRP A 262 -8.58 20.73 6.26
N ASP A 263 -9.58 21.20 5.52
CA ASP A 263 -9.50 22.14 4.39
C ASP A 263 -9.93 23.58 4.76
N GLY A 264 -9.79 23.96 6.04
CA GLY A 264 -10.15 25.29 6.56
C GLY A 264 -11.45 25.33 7.36
N TRP A 265 -12.18 24.21 7.45
CA TRP A 265 -13.48 24.12 8.13
C TRP A 265 -13.47 23.17 9.34
N VAL A 266 -12.32 22.92 9.95
CA VAL A 266 -12.25 22.13 11.19
C VAL A 266 -12.82 22.96 12.34
N ASN A 267 -13.92 22.47 12.92
CA ASN A 267 -14.60 23.06 14.07
C ASN A 267 -15.23 21.94 14.92
N PRO A 268 -14.99 21.89 16.25
CA PRO A 268 -14.04 22.71 17.00
C PRO A 268 -12.60 22.54 16.51
N LEU A 269 -11.78 23.56 16.74
CA LEU A 269 -10.34 23.48 16.45
C LEU A 269 -9.71 22.37 17.29
N PRO A 270 -8.71 21.63 16.76
CA PRO A 270 -7.98 20.63 17.53
C PRO A 270 -7.37 21.27 18.78
N THR A 271 -7.47 20.62 19.93
CA THR A 271 -6.76 21.05 21.16
C THR A 271 -5.45 20.28 21.36
N VAL A 272 -5.22 19.27 20.52
CA VAL A 272 -4.02 18.44 20.44
C VAL A 272 -3.70 18.22 18.95
N GLU A 273 -2.46 17.81 18.63
CA GLU A 273 -2.14 17.41 17.26
C GLU A 273 -2.99 16.19 16.88
N TRP A 274 -3.60 16.22 15.69
CA TRP A 274 -4.24 15.05 15.11
C TRP A 274 -3.34 14.50 14.01
N ASN A 275 -3.11 13.19 14.07
CA ASN A 275 -2.31 12.50 13.08
C ASN A 275 -3.05 11.31 12.50
N HIS A 276 -2.77 11.06 11.23
CA HIS A 276 -2.91 9.75 10.62
C HIS A 276 -1.53 9.23 10.23
N PHE A 277 -1.31 7.95 10.45
CA PHE A 277 -0.13 7.22 10.03
C PHE A 277 -0.59 6.09 9.11
N ILE A 278 0.05 5.95 7.95
CA ILE A 278 -0.18 4.85 7.03
C ILE A 278 1.12 4.06 6.93
N ASP A 279 1.02 2.77 7.23
CA ASP A 279 2.07 1.79 7.03
C ASP A 279 1.65 0.85 5.91
N HIS A 280 2.42 0.87 4.84
CA HIS A 280 2.19 0.08 3.65
C HIS A 280 0.85 0.36 2.92
N LEU A 281 0.92 0.63 1.62
CA LEU A 281 -0.25 0.68 0.75
C LEU A 281 -0.16 -0.44 -0.28
N HIS A 282 -1.21 -1.21 -0.39
CA HIS A 282 -1.39 -2.24 -1.40
C HIS A 282 -2.64 -1.95 -2.22
N VAL A 283 -2.52 -1.98 -3.54
CA VAL A 283 -3.65 -1.83 -4.46
C VAL A 283 -3.56 -2.89 -5.54
N SER A 284 -4.68 -3.56 -5.78
CA SER A 284 -4.84 -4.49 -6.88
C SER A 284 -6.13 -4.25 -7.64
N VAL A 285 -6.14 -4.66 -8.90
CA VAL A 285 -7.27 -4.46 -9.82
C VAL A 285 -7.57 -5.73 -10.59
N GLY A 286 -8.79 -5.84 -11.10
CA GLY A 286 -9.27 -7.08 -11.71
C GLY A 286 -9.52 -8.16 -10.67
N GLY A 287 -9.51 -9.43 -11.07
CA GLY A 287 -9.94 -10.55 -10.22
C GLY A 287 -11.44 -10.82 -10.31
N GLY A 288 -11.98 -10.84 -11.53
CA GLY A 288 -13.39 -11.11 -11.78
C GLY A 288 -13.67 -12.59 -12.07
N GLY A 289 -14.20 -13.31 -11.09
CA GLY A 289 -14.87 -14.58 -11.32
C GLY A 289 -16.16 -14.62 -10.52
N ALA A 290 -17.29 -14.85 -11.17
CA ALA A 290 -18.55 -15.10 -10.50
C ALA A 290 -18.41 -16.27 -9.51
N SER A 291 -18.34 -15.99 -8.20
CA SER A 291 -18.82 -16.93 -7.20
C SER A 291 -19.31 -16.16 -5.98
N THR A 292 -20.60 -16.34 -5.71
CA THR A 292 -21.12 -16.60 -4.37
C THR A 292 -20.04 -16.96 -3.35
N ASP A 293 -20.14 -16.36 -2.16
CA ASP A 293 -19.73 -16.96 -0.89
C ASP A 293 -18.55 -17.93 -0.93
N GLN A 294 -17.34 -17.43 -0.70
CA GLN A 294 -16.45 -18.13 0.22
C GLN A 294 -15.84 -17.07 1.15
N PRO A 295 -16.12 -17.12 2.47
CA PRO A 295 -15.24 -16.47 3.42
C PRO A 295 -13.82 -17.05 3.25
N PRO A 296 -12.76 -16.33 3.66
CA PRO A 296 -11.40 -16.84 3.62
C PRO A 296 -11.37 -18.25 4.22
N GLY A 297 -10.87 -19.22 3.45
CA GLY A 297 -10.57 -20.54 3.99
C GLY A 297 -9.65 -20.41 5.21
N PRO A 298 -9.71 -21.34 6.17
CA PRO A 298 -8.87 -21.29 7.36
C PRO A 298 -7.39 -21.11 6.97
N PRO A 299 -6.59 -20.39 7.78
CA PRO A 299 -5.18 -20.16 7.51
C PRO A 299 -4.48 -21.48 7.14
N ALA A 300 -3.62 -21.43 6.11
CA ALA A 300 -2.79 -22.57 5.77
C ALA A 300 -2.05 -23.05 7.04
N ASN A 301 -2.27 -24.31 7.40
CA ASN A 301 -1.64 -24.92 8.56
C ASN A 301 -0.12 -24.76 8.40
N PRO A 302 0.63 -24.24 9.39
CA PRO A 302 2.07 -24.07 9.25
C PRO A 302 2.70 -25.44 9.02
N THR A 303 3.25 -25.65 7.82
CA THR A 303 4.10 -26.81 7.55
C THR A 303 5.32 -26.69 8.46
N ILE A 304 5.34 -27.48 9.52
CA ILE A 304 6.52 -27.69 10.36
C ILE A 304 7.59 -28.27 9.42
N ARG A 305 8.59 -27.45 9.06
CA ARG A 305 9.83 -28.00 8.50
C ARG A 305 10.40 -28.92 9.57
N SER A 306 10.49 -30.20 9.26
CA SER A 306 11.16 -31.18 10.11
C SER A 306 12.55 -30.66 10.48
N VAL A 307 12.76 -30.39 11.76
CA VAL A 307 14.08 -30.10 12.31
C VAL A 307 14.83 -31.43 12.30
N THR A 308 15.76 -31.60 11.38
CA THR A 308 16.78 -32.64 11.52
C THR A 308 17.74 -32.14 12.58
N ILE A 309 17.71 -32.77 13.76
CA ILE A 309 18.66 -32.52 14.85
C ILE A 309 20.04 -33.03 14.41
N PRO A 310 21.14 -32.32 14.72
CA PRO A 310 22.51 -32.69 14.35
C PRO A 310 22.95 -34.06 14.88
#